data_AF-F0T9C0-F1
#
_entry.id   AF-F0T9C0-F1
#
_cell.length_a   1.000
_cell.length_b   1.000
_cell.length_c   1.000
_cell.angle_alpha   90.00
_cell.angle_beta   90.00
_cell.angle_gamma   90.00
#
_symmetry.space_group_name_H-M   'P 1'
#
loop_
_entity.id
_entity.type
_entity.pdbx_description
1 polymer ?
#
loop_
_entity_poly.entity_id
_entity_poly.type
_entity_poly.pdbx_seq_one_letter_code
_entity_poly.pdbx_strand_id
1 'polypeptide(L)'
;MLKRYSTLSAIIIGIFFVGFLTFILPANIPGSDILVILIFIVGGFTSTYLSKTNKAIIGFYEGLTGSIVGYLPMILIFRSVTSVLIILMIINPILGFLGGFIAKYWRTRLNNKNP
;
A
#
# COMPACT_ATOMS: atom_id res chain seq x y z
N MET A 1 16.39 -18.65 7.49
CA MET A 1 15.08 -17.96 7.60
C MET A 1 15.27 -16.47 7.39
N LEU A 2 14.58 -15.85 6.42
CA LEU A 2 14.60 -14.39 6.26
C LEU A 2 14.12 -13.75 7.58
N LYS A 3 14.94 -12.89 8.20
CA LYS A 3 14.51 -12.11 9.37
C LYS A 3 13.40 -11.17 8.92
N ARG A 4 12.18 -11.43 9.38
CA ARG A 4 10.99 -10.65 9.06
C ARG A 4 11.02 -9.31 9.79
N TYR A 5 10.34 -8.31 9.23
CA TYR A 5 10.30 -6.95 9.75
C TYR A 5 9.24 -6.78 10.84
N SER A 6 9.41 -5.81 11.74
CA SER A 6 8.32 -5.38 12.62
C SER A 6 7.17 -4.84 11.78
N THR A 7 5.93 -4.89 12.28
CA THR A 7 4.77 -4.38 11.53
C THR A 7 4.98 -2.94 11.06
N LEU A 8 5.52 -2.09 11.93
CA LEU A 8 5.79 -0.68 11.62
C LEU A 8 6.83 -0.54 10.50
N SER A 9 7.97 -1.24 10.60
CA SER A 9 9.01 -1.15 9.56
C SER A 9 8.53 -1.70 8.21
N ALA A 10 7.69 -2.74 8.21
CA ALA A 10 7.11 -3.26 6.99
C ALA A 10 6.13 -2.28 6.32
N ILE A 11 5.33 -1.56 7.10
CA ILE A 11 4.47 -0.48 6.59
C ILE A 11 5.31 0.65 5.99
N ILE A 12 6.35 1.11 6.70
CA ILE A 12 7.26 2.15 6.23
C ILE A 12 7.88 1.76 4.88
N ILE A 13 8.39 0.53 4.77
CA ILE A 13 8.95 0.00 3.51
C ILE A 13 7.89 0.01 2.40
N GLY A 14 6.66 -0.42 2.69
CA GLY A 14 5.55 -0.39 1.75
C GLY A 14 5.26 1.01 1.21
N ILE A 15 5.18 2.00 2.09
CA ILE A 15 4.94 3.40 1.72
C ILE A 15 6.08 3.95 0.85
N PHE A 16 7.34 3.72 1.23
CA PHE A 16 8.48 4.14 0.41
C PHE A 16 8.48 3.47 -0.96
N PHE A 17 8.09 2.20 -1.03
CA PHE A 17 8.01 1.45 -2.28
C PHE A 17 6.91 2.01 -3.19
N VAL A 18 5.71 2.26 -2.65
CA VAL A 18 4.61 2.92 -3.37
C VAL A 18 5.02 4.30 -3.84
N GLY A 19 5.59 5.12 -2.95
CA GLY A 19 6.04 6.47 -3.29
C GLY A 19 7.08 6.49 -4.40
N PHE A 20 8.05 5.58 -4.34
CA PHE A 20 9.06 5.41 -5.38
C PHE A 20 8.44 4.99 -6.72
N LEU A 21 7.56 3.98 -6.73
CA LEU A 21 6.90 3.50 -7.95
C LEU A 21 6.00 4.57 -8.59
N THR A 22 5.26 5.32 -7.77
CA THR A 22 4.41 6.40 -8.26
C THR A 22 5.25 7.57 -8.79
N PHE A 23 6.39 7.88 -8.16
CA PHE A 23 7.28 8.95 -8.61
C PHE A 23 7.92 8.68 -9.98
N ILE A 24 8.30 7.42 -10.25
CA ILE A 24 8.89 7.05 -11.54
C ILE A 24 7.84 6.84 -12.65
N LEU A 25 6.54 6.82 -12.31
CA LEU A 25 5.46 6.58 -13.27
C LEU A 25 5.21 7.86 -14.10
N PRO A 26 5.43 7.85 -15.42
CA PRO A 26 5.18 9.02 -16.24
C PRO A 26 3.67 9.27 -16.40
N ALA A 27 3.22 10.48 -16.10
CA ALA A 27 1.79 10.84 -16.12
C ALA A 27 1.15 10.79 -17.52
N ASN A 28 1.96 10.76 -18.59
CA ASN A 28 1.48 10.83 -19.98
C ASN A 28 1.31 9.45 -20.64
N ILE A 29 1.47 8.35 -19.90
CA ILE A 29 1.30 7.00 -20.46
C ILE A 29 -0.19 6.63 -20.46
N PRO A 30 -0.76 6.16 -21.59
CA PRO A 30 -2.11 5.62 -21.61
C PRO A 30 -2.27 4.49 -20.59
N GLY A 31 -3.24 4.61 -19.68
CA GLY A 31 -3.48 3.62 -18.62
C GLY A 31 -2.64 3.81 -17.35
N SER A 32 -1.95 4.95 -17.18
CA SER A 32 -1.27 5.34 -15.93
C SER A 32 -2.18 5.18 -14.71
N ASP A 33 -3.47 5.47 -14.84
CA ASP A 33 -4.43 5.40 -13.73
C ASP A 33 -4.61 3.95 -13.21
N ILE A 34 -4.61 2.98 -14.13
CA ILE A 34 -4.68 1.54 -13.80
C ILE A 34 -3.38 1.12 -13.10
N LEU A 35 -2.24 1.63 -13.57
CA LEU A 35 -0.94 1.35 -12.96
C LEU A 35 -0.86 1.90 -11.53
N VAL A 36 -1.41 3.09 -11.27
CA VAL A 36 -1.50 3.66 -9.92
C VAL A 36 -2.29 2.74 -8.99
N ILE A 37 -3.44 2.20 -9.43
CA ILE A 37 -4.23 1.23 -8.66
C ILE A 37 -3.39 0.00 -8.32
N LEU A 38 -2.68 -0.56 -9.31
CA LEU A 38 -1.82 -1.72 -9.10
C LEU A 38 -0.68 -1.43 -8.12
N ILE A 39 -0.06 -0.25 -8.18
CA ILE A 39 1.00 0.17 -7.27
C ILE A 39 0.50 0.16 -5.82
N PHE A 40 -0.69 0.71 -5.54
CA PHE A 40 -1.26 0.68 -4.18
C PHE A 40 -1.56 -0.75 -3.69
N ILE A 41 -2.04 -1.63 -4.56
CA ILE A 41 -2.22 -3.06 -4.22
C ILE A 41 -0.86 -3.69 -3.88
N VAL A 42 0.18 -3.40 -4.65
CA VAL A 42 1.53 -3.91 -4.42
C VAL A 42 2.13 -3.36 -3.11
N GLY A 43 1.83 -2.11 -2.74
CA GLY A 43 2.19 -1.55 -1.43
C GLY A 43 1.62 -2.34 -0.26
N GLY A 44 0.32 -2.60 -0.29
CA GLY A 44 -0.38 -3.40 0.71
C GLY A 44 0.11 -4.85 0.76
N PHE A 45 0.44 -5.42 -0.40
CA PHE A 45 1.07 -6.73 -0.51
C PHE A 45 2.44 -6.74 0.17
N THR A 46 3.31 -5.79 -0.17
CA THR A 46 4.69 -5.72 0.31
C THR A 46 4.75 -5.56 1.83
N SER A 47 3.98 -4.63 2.38
CA SER A 47 3.91 -4.39 3.83
C SER A 47 3.40 -5.61 4.59
N THR A 48 2.38 -6.30 4.07
CA THR A 48 1.83 -7.50 4.72
C THR A 48 2.77 -8.70 4.61
N TYR A 49 3.37 -8.91 3.43
CA TYR A 49 4.27 -10.03 3.17
C TYR A 49 5.54 -9.97 4.03
N LEU A 50 6.12 -8.77 4.18
CA LEU A 50 7.34 -8.54 4.95
C LEU A 50 7.12 -8.54 6.47
N SER A 51 5.91 -8.22 6.93
CA SER A 51 5.60 -8.12 8.36
C SER A 51 5.61 -9.47 9.07
N LYS A 52 6.18 -9.53 10.28
CA LYS A 52 6.13 -10.73 11.14
C LYS A 52 4.71 -11.30 11.32
N THR A 53 3.70 -10.44 11.48
CA THR A 53 2.34 -10.85 11.87
C THR A 53 1.49 -11.39 10.72
N ASN A 54 1.83 -11.10 9.45
CA ASN A 54 1.14 -11.61 8.25
C ASN A 54 -0.41 -11.43 8.26
N LYS A 55 -0.89 -10.28 8.75
CA LYS A 55 -2.33 -9.97 8.77
C LYS A 55 -2.68 -9.05 7.62
N ALA A 56 -3.78 -9.32 6.90
CA ALA A 56 -4.23 -8.48 5.79
C ALA A 56 -4.50 -7.02 6.20
N ILE A 57 -4.87 -6.79 7.47
CA ILE A 57 -5.06 -5.45 8.03
C ILE A 57 -3.79 -4.58 8.00
N ILE A 58 -2.61 -5.18 7.83
CA ILE A 58 -1.35 -4.42 7.70
C ILE A 58 -1.34 -3.65 6.38
N GLY A 59 -1.79 -4.27 5.29
CA GLY A 59 -1.96 -3.58 4.01
C GLY A 59 -3.01 -2.48 4.08
N PHE A 60 -4.08 -2.65 4.87
CA PHE A 60 -5.02 -1.57 5.14
C PHE A 60 -4.35 -0.39 5.84
N TYR A 61 -3.55 -0.64 6.89
CA TYR A 61 -2.82 0.42 7.59
C TYR A 61 -1.78 1.10 6.71
N GLU A 62 -1.13 0.36 5.80
CA GLU A 62 -0.25 0.95 4.80
C GLU A 62 -1.02 1.91 3.89
N GLY A 63 -2.13 1.47 3.28
CA GLY A 63 -2.95 2.32 2.41
C GLY A 63 -3.57 3.52 3.14
N LEU A 64 -3.98 3.34 4.40
CA LEU A 64 -4.47 4.44 5.25
C LEU A 64 -3.37 5.46 5.56
N THR A 65 -2.20 4.98 5.98
CA THR A 65 -1.06 5.85 6.29
C THR A 65 -0.58 6.58 5.04
N GLY A 66 -0.48 5.88 3.91
CA GLY A 66 -0.10 6.48 2.62
C GLY A 66 -1.11 7.56 2.18
N SER A 67 -2.39 7.36 2.44
CA SER A 67 -3.42 8.37 2.13
C SER A 67 -3.35 9.60 3.04
N ILE A 68 -3.14 9.39 4.33
CA ILE A 68 -3.01 10.50 5.28
C ILE A 68 -1.72 11.27 4.97
N VAL A 69 -0.59 10.59 4.83
CA VAL A 69 0.70 11.24 4.56
C VAL A 69 0.74 11.88 3.18
N GLY A 70 0.11 11.28 2.16
CA GLY A 70 0.10 11.78 0.80
C GLY A 70 -0.86 12.97 0.59
N TYR A 71 -2.08 12.88 1.10
CA TYR A 71 -3.15 13.85 0.76
C TYR A 71 -3.41 14.90 1.84
N LEU A 72 -3.18 14.59 3.12
CA LEU A 72 -3.41 15.56 4.20
C LEU A 72 -2.53 16.83 4.05
N PRO A 73 -1.23 16.74 3.69
CA PRO A 73 -0.42 17.93 3.44
C PRO A 73 -0.94 18.75 2.25
N MET A 74 -1.41 18.10 1.18
CA MET A 74 -2.02 18.80 0.04
C MET A 74 -3.26 19.60 0.47
N ILE A 75 -4.14 18.99 1.28
CA ILE A 75 -5.33 19.67 1.81
C ILE A 75 -4.94 20.88 2.65
N LEU A 76 -3.92 20.74 3.51
CA LEU A 76 -3.46 21.83 4.39
C LEU A 76 -2.80 22.98 3.62
N ILE A 77 -1.99 22.66 2.60
CA ILE A 77 -1.23 23.65 1.80
C ILE A 77 -2.16 24.38 0.83
N PHE A 78 -2.94 23.63 0.05
CA PHE A 78 -3.78 24.20 -1.01
C PHE A 78 -5.15 24.66 -0.50
N ARG A 79 -5.52 24.33 0.75
CA ARG A 79 -6.80 24.66 1.40
C ARG A 79 -8.03 24.26 0.59
N SER A 80 -7.87 23.31 -0.33
CA SER A 80 -8.92 22.82 -1.21
C SER A 80 -9.11 21.33 -0.97
N VAL A 81 -10.29 20.97 -0.48
CA VAL A 81 -10.71 19.56 -0.45
C VAL A 81 -11.58 19.35 -1.67
N THR A 82 -11.10 18.56 -2.63
CA THR A 82 -11.91 18.10 -3.75
C THR A 82 -12.56 16.77 -3.39
N SER A 83 -13.75 16.51 -3.91
CA SER A 83 -14.44 15.22 -3.72
C SER A 83 -13.58 14.03 -4.13
N VAL A 84 -12.69 14.24 -5.12
CA VAL A 84 -11.72 13.24 -5.59
C VAL A 84 -10.73 12.86 -4.49
N LEU A 85 -10.18 13.81 -3.73
CA LEU A 85 -9.24 13.51 -2.64
C LEU A 85 -9.91 12.69 -1.53
N ILE A 86 -11.16 13.01 -1.19
CA ILE A 86 -11.92 12.23 -0.19
C ILE A 86 -12.12 10.80 -0.67
N ILE A 87 -12.50 10.62 -1.94
CA ILE A 87 -12.68 9.29 -2.54
C ILE A 87 -11.34 8.51 -2.50
N LEU A 88 -10.23 9.14 -2.86
CA LEU A 88 -8.91 8.50 -2.81
C LEU A 88 -8.48 8.11 -1.39
N MET A 89 -8.80 8.94 -0.38
CA MET A 89 -8.53 8.61 1.02
C MET A 89 -9.29 7.36 1.51
N ILE A 90 -10.42 7.04 0.89
CA ILE A 90 -11.23 5.84 1.21
C ILE A 90 -10.79 4.63 0.37
N ILE A 91 -10.54 4.82 -0.93
CA ILE A 91 -10.19 3.74 -1.85
C ILE A 91 -8.81 3.15 -1.56
N ASN A 92 -7.82 3.99 -1.26
CA ASN A 92 -6.45 3.53 -1.04
C ASN A 92 -6.31 2.51 0.10
N PRO A 93 -6.91 2.70 1.29
CA PRO A 93 -6.96 1.67 2.33
C PRO A 93 -7.57 0.34 1.85
N ILE A 94 -8.59 0.39 1.00
CA ILE A 94 -9.26 -0.79 0.44
C ILE A 94 -8.32 -1.52 -0.52
N LEU A 95 -7.64 -0.80 -1.40
CA LEU A 95 -6.63 -1.36 -2.31
C LEU A 95 -5.46 -1.99 -1.54
N GLY A 96 -4.97 -1.31 -0.50
CA GLY A 96 -3.93 -1.85 0.39
C GLY A 96 -4.40 -3.12 1.11
N PHE A 97 -5.65 -3.16 1.57
CA PHE A 97 -6.24 -4.36 2.18
C PHE A 97 -6.30 -5.53 1.19
N LEU A 98 -6.70 -5.30 -0.06
CA LEU A 98 -6.71 -6.32 -1.12
C LEU A 98 -5.31 -6.89 -1.34
N GLY A 99 -4.30 -6.03 -1.47
CA GLY A 99 -2.90 -6.44 -1.54
C GLY A 99 -2.46 -7.28 -0.34
N GLY A 100 -2.84 -6.85 0.86
CA GLY A 100 -2.56 -7.57 2.10
C GLY A 100 -3.23 -8.94 2.18
N PHE A 101 -4.45 -9.07 1.64
CA PHE A 101 -5.15 -10.36 1.55
C PHE A 101 -4.39 -11.34 0.65
N ILE A 102 -3.95 -10.89 -0.51
CA ILE A 102 -3.14 -11.68 -1.46
C ILE A 102 -1.83 -12.12 -0.80
N ALA A 103 -1.11 -11.21 -0.13
CA ALA A 103 0.14 -11.51 0.56
C ALA A 103 -0.04 -12.57 1.66
N LYS A 104 -1.09 -12.42 2.48
CA LYS A 104 -1.42 -13.38 3.53
C LYS A 104 -1.66 -14.75 2.94
N TYR A 105 -2.48 -14.85 1.90
CA TYR A 105 -2.80 -16.11 1.23
C TYR A 105 -1.55 -16.79 0.69
N TRP A 106 -0.72 -16.05 -0.04
CA TRP A 106 0.49 -16.58 -0.66
C TRP A 106 1.47 -17.10 0.40
N ARG A 107 1.68 -16.33 1.47
CA ARG A 107 2.61 -16.71 2.53
C ARG A 107 2.15 -17.92 3.33
N THR A 108 0.85 -18.04 3.60
CA THR A 108 0.30 -19.24 4.24
C THR A 108 0.53 -20.47 3.36
N ARG A 109 0.30 -20.36 2.03
CA ARG A 109 0.58 -21.46 1.10
C ARG A 109 2.06 -21.84 1.03
N LEU A 110 2.98 -20.87 1.07
CA LEU A 110 4.43 -21.14 1.05
C LEU A 110 4.89 -21.84 2.33
N ASN A 111 4.44 -21.36 3.49
CA ASN A 111 4.75 -21.99 4.77
C ASN A 111 4.24 -23.44 4.84
N ASN A 112 3.06 -23.73 4.28
CA ASN A 112 2.51 -25.09 4.26
C ASN A 112 3.24 -26.04 3.29
N LYS A 113 4.02 -25.52 2.34
CA LYS A 113 4.80 -26.32 1.39
C LYS A 113 6.22 -26.65 1.86
N ASN A 114 6.74 -25.88 2.82
CA ASN A 114 8.08 -26.05 3.39
C ASN A 114 7.96 -26.23 4.92
N PRO A 115 7.53 -27.40 5.42
CA PRO A 115 7.45 -27.68 6.85
C PRO A 115 8.82 -27.65 7.53
#